data_AF-A0A023FDF9-F1
#
_entry.id   AF-A0A023FDF9-F1
#
_cell.length_a   1.000
_cell.length_b   1.000
_cell.length_c   1.000
_cell.angle_alpha   90.00
_cell.angle_beta   90.00
_cell.angle_gamma   90.00
#
_symmetry.space_group_name_H-M   'P 1'
#
loop_
_entity.id
_entity.type
_entity.pdbx_description
1 polymer ?
#
loop_
_entity_poly.entity_id
_entity_poly.type
_entity_poly.pdbx_seq_one_letter_code
_entity_poly.pdbx_strand_id
1 'polypeptide(L)'
;MWRIVLLGYHDKLDVTTLLRLCTDLKCAIVFKAFHRAAFKRPQQLRTLVDEHGSAVRTRQPQAKQPSLYWVVFRVCWFHVLASTVLETVGVFVSFLPPLMLSLILTFVQSNEYTWHGYVYAFGYAGFLFLSGVLDAHAVYFTEFGAFRAQSSLVAALYRKVFRLAPSARRQYMAGDVMNLMSVDVEEVSTFLTLSTQVWTVPLRIALTLWLLWRSWAPRVWPLWASCSSLCW
;
A
#
# COMPACT_ATOMS: atom_id res chain seq x y z
N MET A 1 -17.01 -9.92 -9.33
CA MET A 1 -16.60 -10.95 -8.34
C MET A 1 -17.65 -12.05 -8.20
N TRP A 2 -18.88 -11.76 -7.75
CA TRP A 2 -19.92 -12.78 -7.50
C TRP A 2 -20.18 -13.77 -8.66
N ARG A 3 -20.20 -13.29 -9.91
CA ARG A 3 -20.31 -14.16 -11.10
C ARG A 3 -19.23 -15.24 -11.18
N ILE A 4 -17.99 -14.91 -10.87
CA ILE A 4 -16.86 -15.86 -10.94
C ILE A 4 -16.98 -16.91 -9.83
N VAL A 5 -17.39 -16.50 -8.63
CA VAL A 5 -17.58 -17.41 -7.50
C VAL A 5 -18.68 -18.43 -7.82
N LEU A 6 -19.79 -17.97 -8.39
CA LEU A 6 -20.87 -18.86 -8.85
C LEU A 6 -20.43 -19.78 -10.00
N LEU A 7 -19.70 -19.24 -10.99
CA LEU A 7 -19.14 -20.04 -12.10
C LEU A 7 -18.16 -21.10 -11.60
N GLY A 8 -17.34 -20.77 -10.59
CA GLY A 8 -16.41 -21.72 -9.97
C GLY A 8 -17.04 -22.76 -9.07
N TYR A 9 -18.20 -22.46 -8.51
CA TYR A 9 -18.98 -23.43 -7.74
C TYR A 9 -19.57 -24.51 -8.65
N HIS A 10 -19.91 -24.15 -9.89
CA HIS A 10 -20.59 -25.05 -10.83
C HIS A 10 -19.62 -25.73 -11.80
N ASP A 11 -18.58 -25.04 -12.27
CA ASP A 11 -17.65 -25.50 -13.29
C ASP A 11 -16.18 -25.25 -12.89
N LYS A 12 -15.24 -25.98 -13.49
CA LYS A 12 -13.80 -25.66 -13.35
C LYS A 12 -13.49 -24.35 -14.07
N LEU A 13 -12.98 -23.35 -13.35
CA LEU A 13 -12.54 -22.09 -13.97
C LEU A 13 -11.41 -22.36 -14.94
N ASP A 14 -11.59 -21.90 -16.17
CA ASP A 14 -10.55 -21.84 -17.18
C ASP A 14 -10.06 -20.39 -17.38
N VAL A 15 -8.85 -20.20 -17.90
CA VAL A 15 -8.22 -18.87 -18.06
C VAL A 15 -9.05 -17.94 -18.93
N THR A 16 -9.85 -18.51 -19.84
CA THR A 16 -10.79 -17.79 -20.72
C THR A 16 -11.99 -17.22 -19.97
N THR A 17 -12.36 -17.78 -18.82
CA THR A 17 -13.50 -17.34 -17.98
C THR A 17 -13.14 -16.26 -16.96
N LEU A 18 -11.84 -15.98 -16.78
CA LEU A 18 -11.37 -14.94 -15.87
C LEU A 18 -11.67 -13.54 -16.43
N LEU A 19 -12.08 -12.63 -15.54
CA LEU A 19 -12.28 -11.22 -15.88
C LEU A 19 -10.98 -10.63 -16.44
N ARG A 20 -11.07 -9.96 -17.59
CA ARG A 20 -9.94 -9.18 -18.11
C ARG A 20 -9.58 -8.10 -17.10
N LEU A 21 -8.28 -7.95 -16.86
CA LEU A 21 -7.71 -6.97 -15.95
C LEU A 21 -8.16 -5.54 -16.32
N CYS A 22 -8.47 -4.73 -15.30
CA CYS A 22 -8.91 -3.34 -15.48
C CYS A 22 -7.88 -2.54 -16.28
N THR A 23 -8.34 -1.58 -17.10
CA THR A 23 -7.48 -0.77 -17.97
C THR A 23 -6.36 -0.06 -17.21
N ASP A 24 -6.62 0.39 -15.99
CA ASP A 24 -5.63 1.06 -15.12
C ASP A 24 -4.51 0.15 -14.60
N LEU A 25 -4.73 -1.17 -14.61
CA LEU A 25 -3.73 -2.18 -14.26
C LEU A 25 -2.93 -2.68 -15.47
N LYS A 26 -3.25 -2.22 -16.70
CA LYS A 26 -2.50 -2.64 -17.87
C LYS A 26 -1.05 -2.17 -17.76
N CYS A 27 -0.13 -3.13 -17.79
CA CYS A 27 1.32 -2.89 -17.77
C CYS A 27 1.74 -1.78 -18.73
N ALA A 28 1.11 -1.67 -19.91
CA ALA A 28 1.43 -0.65 -20.89
C ALA A 28 1.29 0.80 -20.38
N ILE A 29 0.27 1.11 -19.56
CA ILE A 29 0.02 2.47 -19.05
C ILE A 29 0.98 2.76 -17.89
N VAL A 30 1.07 1.83 -16.95
CA VAL A 30 1.97 1.96 -15.78
C VAL A 30 3.43 2.04 -16.23
N PHE A 31 3.82 1.21 -17.20
CA PHE A 31 5.14 1.25 -17.83
C PHE A 31 5.40 2.55 -18.59
N LYS A 32 4.39 3.13 -19.26
CA LYS A 32 4.55 4.44 -19.95
C LYS A 32 4.75 5.58 -18.95
N ALA A 33 4.09 5.52 -17.78
CA ALA A 33 4.31 6.46 -16.68
C ALA A 33 5.71 6.28 -16.06
N PHE A 34 6.10 5.04 -15.77
CA PHE A 34 7.43 4.68 -15.26
C PHE A 34 8.54 5.10 -16.24
N HIS A 35 8.39 4.82 -17.53
CA HIS A 35 9.37 5.18 -18.54
C HIS A 35 9.49 6.71 -18.73
N ARG A 36 8.38 7.45 -18.62
CA ARG A 36 8.43 8.93 -18.61
C ARG A 36 9.13 9.45 -17.37
N ALA A 37 8.93 8.83 -16.20
CA ALA A 37 9.60 9.23 -14.97
C ALA A 37 11.10 8.86 -14.96
N ALA A 38 11.45 7.69 -15.49
CA ALA A 38 12.81 7.14 -15.53
C ALA A 38 13.70 7.77 -16.60
N PHE A 39 13.15 8.05 -17.79
CA PHE A 39 13.92 8.40 -18.99
C PHE A 39 13.60 9.79 -19.56
N LYS A 40 13.11 10.74 -18.73
CA LYS A 40 12.87 12.14 -19.12
C LYS A 40 14.17 12.94 -19.39
N ARG A 41 15.21 12.33 -19.95
CA ARG A 41 16.39 13.05 -20.45
C ARG A 41 16.39 12.97 -21.98
N PRO A 42 16.16 14.08 -22.70
CA PRO A 42 16.39 14.09 -24.12
C PRO A 42 17.86 13.70 -24.37
N GLN A 43 18.10 12.76 -25.30
CA GLN A 43 19.44 12.57 -25.83
C GLN A 43 19.82 13.88 -26.52
N GLN A 44 20.60 14.72 -25.84
CA GLN A 44 21.19 15.89 -26.45
C GLN A 44 22.27 15.41 -27.42
N LEU A 45 21.86 15.19 -28.68
CA LEU A 45 22.80 15.08 -29.79
C LEU A 45 23.38 16.48 -30.01
N ARG A 46 24.65 16.66 -29.66
CA ARG A 46 25.38 17.87 -30.03
C ARG A 46 25.85 17.67 -31.47
N THR A 47 25.38 18.53 -32.38
CA THR A 47 25.96 18.65 -33.72
C THR A 47 27.21 19.51 -33.59
N LEU A 48 28.38 18.90 -33.68
CA LEU A 48 29.64 19.61 -33.83
C LEU A 48 29.89 19.75 -35.33
N VAL A 49 30.27 20.94 -35.77
CA VAL A 49 30.69 21.17 -37.16
C VAL A 49 32.22 21.03 -37.14
N ASP A 50 32.74 20.06 -37.87
CA ASP A 50 34.19 19.91 -38.06
C ASP A 50 34.72 21.08 -38.89
N GLU A 51 36.04 21.34 -38.85
CA GLU A 51 36.67 22.44 -39.61
C GLU A 51 36.42 22.41 -41.13
N HIS A 52 35.99 21.27 -41.67
CA HIS A 52 35.62 21.08 -43.08
C HIS A 52 34.13 21.34 -43.39
N GLY A 53 33.36 21.87 -42.43
CA GLY A 53 31.93 22.17 -42.61
C GLY A 53 30.98 20.98 -42.47
N SER A 54 31.49 19.79 -42.17
CA SER A 54 30.71 18.57 -41.96
C SER A 54 30.07 18.56 -40.57
N ALA A 55 28.75 18.42 -40.48
CA ALA A 55 28.07 18.26 -39.19
C ALA A 55 28.25 16.83 -38.65
N VAL A 56 29.15 16.65 -37.68
CA VAL A 56 29.36 15.40 -36.96
C VAL A 56 28.49 15.36 -35.70
N ARG A 57 27.56 14.41 -35.65
CA ARG A 57 26.73 14.13 -34.49
C ARG A 57 27.49 13.25 -33.49
N THR A 58 28.06 13.86 -32.47
CA THR A 58 28.69 13.12 -31.36
C THR A 58 27.71 12.90 -30.22
N ARG A 59 27.65 11.66 -29.70
CA ARG A 59 26.94 11.36 -28.45
C ARG A 59 27.76 11.90 -27.29
N GLN A 60 27.21 12.83 -26.52
CA GLN A 60 27.81 13.20 -25.24
C GLN A 60 27.93 11.99 -24.30
N PRO A 61 28.94 11.95 -23.41
CA PRO A 61 29.03 10.92 -22.38
C PRO A 61 27.76 10.93 -21.53
N GLN A 62 27.11 9.77 -21.44
CA GLN A 62 25.85 9.62 -20.71
C GLN A 62 26.02 10.12 -19.26
N ALA A 63 25.29 11.16 -18.90
CA ALA A 63 25.17 11.57 -17.51
C ALA A 63 24.61 10.40 -16.67
N LYS A 64 25.27 10.14 -15.53
CA LYS A 64 25.03 9.09 -14.52
C LYS A 64 23.61 8.51 -14.58
N GLN A 65 23.50 7.20 -14.85
CA GLN A 65 22.20 6.53 -14.94
C GLN A 65 21.42 6.75 -13.63
N PRO A 66 20.15 7.17 -13.68
CA PRO A 66 19.36 7.30 -12.46
C PRO A 66 19.26 5.92 -11.80
N SER A 67 19.44 5.87 -10.48
CA SER A 67 19.29 4.61 -9.76
C SER A 67 17.85 4.13 -9.90
N LEU A 68 17.68 2.86 -10.27
CA LEU A 68 16.37 2.22 -10.46
C LEU A 68 15.49 2.40 -9.22
N TYR A 69 16.09 2.24 -8.03
CA TYR A 69 15.46 2.44 -6.73
C TYR A 69 14.81 3.82 -6.58
N TRP A 70 15.46 4.89 -7.01
CA TRP A 70 14.92 6.25 -6.86
C TRP A 70 13.73 6.50 -7.80
N VAL A 71 13.76 5.89 -9.00
CA VAL A 71 12.65 5.95 -9.94
C VAL A 71 11.44 5.18 -9.42
N VAL A 72 11.66 3.96 -8.91
CA VAL A 72 10.60 3.12 -8.32
C VAL A 72 9.99 3.84 -7.12
N PHE A 73 10.82 4.36 -6.22
CA PHE A 73 10.38 5.13 -5.06
C PHE A 73 9.54 6.35 -5.49
N ARG A 74 10.00 7.13 -6.47
CA ARG A 74 9.28 8.33 -6.95
C ARG A 74 7.96 8.03 -7.66
N VAL A 75 7.77 6.83 -8.20
CA VAL A 75 6.49 6.43 -8.81
C VAL A 75 5.53 5.89 -7.74
N CYS A 76 6.04 5.18 -6.72
CA CYS A 76 5.21 4.47 -5.74
C CYS A 76 4.88 5.31 -4.49
N TRP A 77 5.70 6.31 -4.15
CA TRP A 77 5.53 7.06 -2.88
C TRP A 77 4.18 7.76 -2.74
N PHE A 78 3.57 8.22 -3.83
CA PHE A 78 2.25 8.86 -3.77
C PHE A 78 1.16 7.86 -3.39
N HIS A 79 1.23 6.63 -3.91
CA HIS A 79 0.32 5.55 -3.54
C HIS A 79 0.52 5.11 -2.09
N VAL A 80 1.77 4.97 -1.65
CA VAL A 80 2.08 4.64 -0.25
C VAL A 80 1.55 5.74 0.69
N LEU A 81 1.86 7.01 0.41
CA LEU A 81 1.42 8.13 1.25
C LEU A 81 -0.11 8.24 1.32
N ALA A 82 -0.78 8.14 0.17
CA ALA A 82 -2.25 8.20 0.12
C ALA A 82 -2.89 7.01 0.86
N SER A 83 -2.32 5.81 0.73
CA SER A 83 -2.73 4.63 1.52
C SER A 83 -2.54 4.88 3.02
N THR A 84 -1.35 5.32 3.46
CA THR A 84 -1.04 5.53 4.88
C THR A 84 -1.98 6.55 5.53
N VAL A 85 -2.35 7.60 4.82
CA VAL A 85 -3.33 8.58 5.31
C VAL A 85 -4.71 7.93 5.49
N LEU A 86 -5.17 7.14 4.52
CA LEU A 86 -6.46 6.46 4.60
C LEU A 86 -6.49 5.41 5.72
N GLU A 87 -5.44 4.60 5.86
CA GLU A 87 -5.27 3.64 6.96
C GLU A 87 -5.26 4.35 8.31
N THR A 88 -4.56 5.48 8.44
CA THR A 88 -4.49 6.25 9.68
C THR A 88 -5.87 6.75 10.11
N VAL A 89 -6.66 7.29 9.17
CA VAL A 89 -8.05 7.71 9.44
C VAL A 89 -8.90 6.49 9.85
N GLY A 90 -8.75 5.37 9.14
CA GLY A 90 -9.42 4.11 9.49
C GLY A 90 -9.11 3.64 10.90
N VAL A 91 -7.85 3.73 11.33
CA VAL A 91 -7.44 3.43 12.72
C VAL A 91 -8.24 4.29 13.69
N PHE A 92 -8.29 5.61 13.56
CA PHE A 92 -9.05 6.45 14.50
C PHE A 92 -10.54 6.10 14.55
N VAL A 93 -11.17 5.84 13.40
CA VAL A 93 -12.59 5.44 13.34
C VAL A 93 -12.83 4.09 14.02
N SER A 94 -11.88 3.16 13.93
CA SER A 94 -11.98 1.83 14.59
C SER A 94 -12.01 1.89 16.12
N PHE A 95 -11.59 3.01 16.72
CA PHE A 95 -11.68 3.26 18.17
C PHE A 95 -12.99 3.91 18.62
N LEU A 96 -13.84 4.37 17.70
CA LEU A 96 -15.15 4.94 18.05
C LEU A 96 -16.16 3.91 18.57
N PRO A 97 -16.26 2.68 18.02
CA PRO A 97 -17.15 1.65 18.55
C PRO A 97 -16.95 1.33 20.05
N PRO A 98 -15.73 1.08 20.57
CA PRO A 98 -15.58 0.81 22.01
C PRO A 98 -15.91 2.03 22.89
N LEU A 99 -15.75 3.26 22.39
CA LEU A 99 -16.19 4.46 23.10
C LEU A 99 -17.72 4.55 23.17
N MET A 100 -18.41 4.27 22.05
CA MET A 100 -19.88 4.18 22.04
C MET A 100 -20.40 3.05 22.94
N LEU A 101 -19.71 1.91 22.97
CA LEU A 101 -20.06 0.82 23.87
C LEU A 101 -19.99 1.24 25.34
N SER A 102 -18.99 2.04 25.72
CA SER A 102 -18.90 2.60 27.07
C SER A 102 -20.10 3.50 27.40
N LEU A 103 -20.60 4.30 26.44
CA LEU A 103 -21.79 5.15 26.63
C LEU A 103 -23.05 4.31 26.77
N ILE A 104 -23.19 3.24 25.98
CA ILE A 104 -24.31 2.30 26.10
C ILE A 104 -24.30 1.63 27.48
N LEU A 105 -23.13 1.22 27.98
CA LEU A 105 -22.97 0.67 29.33
C LEU A 105 -23.40 1.66 30.42
N THR A 106 -23.00 2.93 30.31
CA THR A 106 -23.43 3.98 31.24
C THR A 106 -24.93 4.23 31.15
N PHE A 107 -25.50 4.25 29.93
CA PHE A 107 -26.93 4.39 29.71
C PHE A 107 -27.73 3.29 30.42
N VAL A 108 -27.30 2.02 30.31
CA VAL A 108 -27.94 0.87 30.97
C VAL A 108 -27.94 0.98 32.51
N GLN A 109 -26.95 1.66 33.09
CA GLN A 109 -26.86 1.89 34.53
C GLN A 109 -27.64 3.13 34.99
N SER A 110 -28.01 4.02 34.07
CA SER A 110 -28.70 5.28 34.32
C SER A 110 -30.19 5.17 34.00
N ASN A 111 -31.01 6.07 34.56
CA ASN A 111 -32.44 6.15 34.28
C ASN A 111 -32.73 7.25 33.23
N GLU A 112 -31.96 7.27 32.15
CA GLU A 112 -32.10 8.24 31.05
C GLU A 112 -33.25 7.88 30.09
N TYR A 113 -33.68 8.86 29.28
CA TYR A 113 -34.74 8.65 28.29
C TYR A 113 -34.32 7.64 27.21
N THR A 114 -35.24 6.72 26.87
CA THR A 114 -35.03 5.60 25.93
C THR A 114 -34.47 6.01 24.56
N TRP A 115 -34.77 7.22 24.08
CA TRP A 115 -34.29 7.70 22.79
C TRP A 115 -32.77 7.85 22.71
N HIS A 116 -32.08 8.15 23.82
CA HIS A 116 -30.62 8.23 23.86
C HIS A 116 -29.98 6.85 23.60
N GLY A 117 -30.55 5.79 24.18
CA GLY A 117 -30.10 4.42 23.95
C GLY A 117 -30.17 4.02 22.47
N TYR A 118 -31.25 4.38 21.76
CA TYR A 118 -31.36 4.15 20.32
C TYR A 118 -30.28 4.91 19.55
N VAL A 119 -30.03 6.19 19.87
CA VAL A 119 -28.97 6.99 19.21
C VAL A 119 -27.59 6.37 19.42
N TYR A 120 -27.25 5.92 20.64
CA TYR A 120 -25.97 5.27 20.90
C TYR A 120 -25.82 3.93 20.17
N ALA A 121 -26.89 3.12 20.10
CA ALA A 121 -26.88 1.84 19.40
C ALA A 121 -26.72 2.01 17.88
N PHE A 122 -27.45 2.93 17.26
CA PHE A 122 -27.30 3.26 15.85
C PHE A 122 -25.92 3.88 15.55
N GLY A 123 -25.43 4.74 16.44
CA GLY A 123 -24.08 5.30 16.35
C GLY A 123 -23.00 4.21 16.39
N TYR A 124 -23.10 3.26 17.33
CA TYR A 124 -22.22 2.10 17.42
C TYR A 124 -22.20 1.30 16.12
N ALA A 125 -23.38 0.91 15.61
CA ALA A 125 -23.49 0.17 14.36
C ALA A 125 -22.94 0.95 13.16
N GLY A 126 -23.21 2.26 13.08
CA GLY A 126 -22.72 3.15 12.04
C GLY A 126 -21.20 3.26 12.03
N PHE A 127 -20.58 3.48 13.19
CA PHE A 127 -19.10 3.53 13.29
C PHE A 127 -18.45 2.19 13.02
N LEU A 128 -19.06 1.08 13.44
CA LEU A 128 -18.56 -0.27 13.15
C LEU A 128 -18.57 -0.54 11.64
N PHE A 129 -19.69 -0.21 10.97
CA PHE A 129 -19.81 -0.33 9.52
C PHE A 129 -18.79 0.57 8.79
N LEU A 130 -18.70 1.84 9.19
CA LEU A 130 -17.76 2.79 8.59
C LEU A 130 -16.32 2.35 8.77
N SER A 131 -15.94 1.85 9.95
CA SER A 131 -14.60 1.30 10.21
C SER A 131 -14.30 0.13 9.27
N GLY A 132 -15.23 -0.81 9.10
CA GLY A 132 -15.04 -1.95 8.20
C GLY A 132 -14.91 -1.54 6.73
N VAL A 133 -15.70 -0.58 6.29
CA VAL A 133 -15.64 -0.02 4.93
C VAL A 133 -14.29 0.68 4.69
N LEU A 134 -13.84 1.51 5.64
CA LEU A 134 -12.56 2.20 5.55
C LEU A 134 -11.38 1.22 5.52
N ASP A 135 -11.39 0.20 6.37
CA ASP A 135 -10.35 -0.83 6.42
C ASP A 135 -10.29 -1.61 5.09
N ALA A 136 -11.45 -2.03 4.56
CA ALA A 136 -11.53 -2.70 3.27
C ALA A 136 -11.02 -1.83 2.11
N HIS A 137 -11.38 -0.54 2.08
CA HIS A 137 -10.89 0.39 1.07
C HIS A 137 -9.39 0.68 1.20
N ALA A 138 -8.88 0.76 2.43
CA ALA A 138 -7.47 0.97 2.70
C ALA A 138 -6.63 -0.21 2.21
N VAL A 139 -7.00 -1.44 2.59
CA VAL A 139 -6.35 -2.67 2.11
C VAL A 139 -6.41 -2.74 0.58
N TYR A 140 -7.57 -2.48 -0.01
CA TYR A 140 -7.72 -2.46 -1.47
C TYR A 140 -6.75 -1.47 -2.14
N PHE A 141 -6.63 -0.25 -1.61
CA PHE A 141 -5.79 0.78 -2.19
C PHE A 141 -4.29 0.47 -2.04
N THR A 142 -3.88 -0.07 -0.89
CA THR A 142 -2.50 -0.53 -0.63
C THR A 142 -2.12 -1.63 -1.60
N GLU A 143 -2.92 -2.70 -1.67
CA GLU A 143 -2.68 -3.85 -2.55
C GLU A 143 -2.69 -3.43 -4.03
N PHE A 144 -3.64 -2.58 -4.42
CA PHE A 144 -3.70 -2.04 -5.77
C PHE A 144 -2.43 -1.24 -6.15
N GLY A 145 -1.90 -0.44 -5.22
CA GLY A 145 -0.63 0.27 -5.39
C GLY A 145 0.54 -0.70 -5.56
N ALA A 146 0.61 -1.72 -4.71
CA ALA A 146 1.65 -2.74 -4.71
C ALA A 146 1.65 -3.55 -6.03
N PHE A 147 0.49 -4.05 -6.47
CA PHE A 147 0.34 -4.76 -7.74
C PHE A 147 0.72 -3.91 -8.95
N ARG A 148 0.41 -2.61 -8.93
CA ARG A 148 0.82 -1.69 -10.02
C ARG A 148 2.34 -1.53 -10.07
N ALA A 149 2.99 -1.38 -8.92
CA ALA A 149 4.44 -1.31 -8.84
C ALA A 149 5.09 -2.61 -9.36
N GLN A 150 4.61 -3.76 -8.90
CA GLN A 150 5.04 -5.10 -9.32
C GLN A 150 4.92 -5.25 -10.85
N SER A 151 3.74 -4.96 -11.41
CA SER A 151 3.47 -5.05 -12.85
C SER A 151 4.40 -4.15 -13.68
N SER A 152 4.70 -2.95 -13.19
CA SER A 152 5.63 -2.02 -13.85
C SER A 152 7.06 -2.54 -13.86
N LEU A 153 7.51 -3.11 -12.74
CA LEU A 153 8.84 -3.69 -12.58
C LEU A 153 9.04 -4.88 -13.51
N VAL A 154 8.08 -5.81 -13.53
CA VAL A 154 8.09 -6.97 -14.44
C VAL A 154 8.19 -6.51 -15.90
N ALA A 155 7.36 -5.55 -16.33
CA ALA A 155 7.38 -5.03 -17.69
C ALA A 155 8.72 -4.35 -18.05
N ALA A 156 9.30 -3.58 -17.12
CA ALA A 156 10.59 -2.94 -17.32
C ALA A 156 11.73 -3.96 -17.44
N LEU A 157 11.71 -4.99 -16.60
CA LEU A 157 12.72 -6.04 -16.61
C LEU A 157 12.65 -6.87 -17.89
N TYR A 158 11.46 -7.30 -18.31
CA TYR A 158 11.29 -8.01 -19.60
C TYR A 158 11.82 -7.19 -20.77
N ARG A 159 11.48 -5.89 -20.85
CA ARG A 159 11.96 -5.04 -21.93
C ARG A 159 13.49 -4.86 -21.89
N LYS A 160 14.08 -4.80 -20.69
CA LYS A 160 15.54 -4.75 -20.53
C LYS A 160 16.17 -6.03 -21.07
N VAL A 161 15.66 -7.19 -20.68
CA VAL A 161 16.13 -8.52 -21.13
C VAL A 161 16.06 -8.66 -22.65
N PHE A 162 14.99 -8.21 -23.30
CA PHE A 162 14.87 -8.23 -24.76
C PHE A 162 15.81 -7.25 -25.49
N ARG A 163 16.33 -6.23 -24.79
CA ARG A 163 17.26 -5.23 -25.36
C ARG A 163 18.72 -5.48 -25.02
N LEU A 164 19.04 -6.52 -24.26
CA LEU A 164 20.43 -6.86 -23.92
C LEU A 164 21.19 -7.34 -25.17
N ALA A 165 22.44 -6.88 -25.31
CA ALA A 165 23.34 -7.39 -26.33
C ALA A 165 23.68 -8.88 -26.08
N PRO A 166 23.99 -9.67 -27.12
CA PRO A 166 24.26 -11.11 -26.97
C PRO A 166 25.36 -11.46 -25.96
N SER A 167 26.39 -10.61 -25.84
CA SER A 167 27.48 -10.77 -24.86
C SER A 167 26.99 -10.63 -23.41
N ALA A 168 26.19 -9.62 -23.11
CA ALA A 168 25.56 -9.45 -21.79
C ALA A 168 24.47 -10.50 -21.53
N ARG A 169 23.78 -10.97 -22.58
CA ARG A 169 22.76 -12.03 -22.47
C ARG A 169 23.34 -13.39 -22.08
N ARG A 170 24.62 -13.64 -22.37
CA ARG A 170 25.33 -14.86 -21.92
C ARG A 170 25.66 -14.82 -20.42
N GLN A 171 25.73 -13.64 -19.81
CA GLN A 171 25.97 -13.51 -18.36
C GLN A 171 24.72 -13.69 -17.51
N TYR A 172 23.52 -13.48 -18.08
CA TYR A 172 22.25 -13.67 -17.38
C TYR A 172 21.50 -14.84 -18.03
N MET A 173 21.48 -16.01 -17.37
CA MET A 173 20.68 -17.12 -17.86
C MET A 173 19.19 -16.80 -17.74
N ALA A 174 18.36 -17.49 -18.53
CA ALA A 174 16.90 -17.35 -18.43
C ALA A 174 16.39 -17.67 -17.00
N GLY A 175 17.04 -18.61 -16.30
CA GLY A 175 16.75 -18.95 -14.90
C GLY A 175 17.01 -17.78 -13.94
N ASP A 176 18.13 -17.06 -14.10
CA ASP A 176 18.45 -15.91 -13.23
C ASP A 176 17.44 -14.78 -13.40
N VAL A 177 17.01 -14.54 -14.64
CA VAL A 177 15.98 -13.54 -14.96
C VAL A 177 14.62 -13.93 -14.37
N MET A 178 14.25 -15.21 -14.45
CA MET A 178 13.02 -15.70 -13.83
C MET A 178 13.09 -15.62 -12.30
N ASN A 179 14.23 -15.99 -11.69
CA ASN A 179 14.42 -15.86 -10.25
C ASN A 179 14.28 -14.39 -9.80
N LEU A 180 14.88 -13.46 -10.56
CA LEU A 180 14.75 -12.03 -10.32
C LEU A 180 13.30 -11.52 -10.46
N MET A 181 12.50 -12.08 -11.37
CA MET A 181 11.08 -11.73 -11.52
C MET A 181 10.20 -12.32 -10.42
N SER A 182 10.47 -13.55 -10.01
CA SER A 182 9.64 -14.26 -9.04
C SER A 182 9.95 -13.83 -7.62
N VAL A 183 11.23 -13.70 -7.25
CA VAL A 183 11.62 -13.40 -5.87
C VAL A 183 11.71 -11.89 -5.66
N ASP A 184 12.61 -11.22 -6.38
CA ASP A 184 12.92 -9.82 -6.08
C ASP A 184 11.76 -8.86 -6.40
N VAL A 185 10.99 -9.10 -7.47
CA VAL A 185 9.85 -8.23 -7.81
C VAL A 185 8.65 -8.48 -6.91
N GLU A 186 8.44 -9.71 -6.45
CA GLU A 186 7.41 -10.03 -5.45
C GLU A 186 7.76 -9.37 -4.10
N GLU A 187 9.02 -9.45 -3.68
CA GLU A 187 9.50 -8.84 -2.45
C GLU A 187 9.29 -7.31 -2.43
N VAL A 188 9.46 -6.63 -3.57
CA VAL A 188 9.16 -5.19 -3.66
C VAL A 188 7.69 -4.88 -3.42
N SER A 189 6.77 -5.73 -3.88
CA SER A 189 5.33 -5.57 -3.62
C SER A 189 5.05 -5.72 -2.12
N THR A 190 5.61 -6.77 -1.51
CA THR A 190 5.53 -7.02 -0.07
C THR A 190 6.09 -5.86 0.75
N PHE A 191 7.25 -5.32 0.34
CA PHE A 191 7.86 -4.16 0.98
C PHE A 191 6.95 -2.92 0.98
N LEU A 192 6.20 -2.69 -0.11
CA LEU A 192 5.25 -1.57 -0.18
C LEU A 192 4.09 -1.74 0.81
N THR A 193 3.54 -2.95 0.92
CA THR A 193 2.49 -3.26 1.90
C THR A 193 3.03 -3.19 3.34
N LEU A 194 4.22 -3.73 3.60
CA LEU A 194 4.87 -3.64 4.91
C LEU A 194 5.16 -2.18 5.32
N SER A 195 5.51 -1.32 4.35
CA SER A 195 5.80 0.09 4.61
C SER A 195 4.60 0.82 5.23
N THR A 196 3.36 0.53 4.80
CA THR A 196 2.17 1.15 5.40
C THR A 196 1.91 0.58 6.80
N GLN A 197 2.08 -0.73 6.99
CA GLN A 197 1.92 -1.40 8.27
C GLN A 197 2.92 -0.96 9.34
N VAL A 198 4.17 -0.68 8.96
CA VAL A 198 5.22 -0.20 9.89
C VAL A 198 4.80 1.07 10.61
N TRP A 199 3.97 1.92 9.99
CA TRP A 199 3.43 3.12 10.63
C TRP A 199 2.09 2.86 11.34
N THR A 200 1.19 2.14 10.66
CA THR A 200 -0.19 1.91 11.14
C THR A 200 -0.23 1.01 12.38
N VAL A 201 0.63 -0.02 12.47
CA VAL A 201 0.63 -0.97 13.59
C VAL A 201 1.06 -0.33 14.91
N PRO A 202 2.19 0.40 15.00
CA PRO A 202 2.55 1.11 16.23
C PRO A 202 1.47 2.10 16.68
N LEU A 203 0.85 2.82 15.75
CA LEU A 203 -0.23 3.75 16.06
C LEU A 203 -1.43 3.02 16.68
N ARG A 204 -1.82 1.86 16.10
CA ARG A 204 -2.89 1.02 16.63
C ARG A 204 -2.56 0.52 18.03
N ILE A 205 -1.33 0.05 18.26
CA ILE A 205 -0.89 -0.41 19.59
C ILE A 205 -0.94 0.74 20.60
N ALA A 206 -0.40 1.91 20.26
CA ALA A 206 -0.39 3.08 21.14
C ALA A 206 -1.81 3.52 21.53
N LEU A 207 -2.75 3.56 20.57
CA LEU A 207 -4.15 3.90 20.84
C LEU A 207 -4.86 2.84 21.68
N THR A 208 -4.60 1.55 21.44
CA THR A 208 -5.14 0.45 22.28
C THR A 208 -4.65 0.57 23.71
N LEU A 209 -3.34 0.78 23.91
CA LEU A 209 -2.77 0.97 25.23
C LEU A 209 -3.33 2.23 25.92
N TRP A 210 -3.52 3.30 25.17
CA TRP A 210 -4.12 4.53 25.70
C TRP A 210 -5.58 4.33 26.14
N LEU A 211 -6.40 3.66 25.33
CA LEU A 211 -7.80 3.35 25.69
C LEU A 211 -7.88 2.39 26.88
N LEU A 212 -6.99 1.40 26.93
CA LEU A 212 -6.87 0.47 28.05
C LEU A 212 -6.49 1.21 29.33
N TRP A 213 -5.47 2.07 29.27
CA TRP A 213 -5.05 2.90 30.38
C TRP A 213 -6.21 3.75 30.90
N ARG A 214 -6.95 4.41 30.01
CA ARG A 214 -8.11 5.24 30.39
C ARG A 214 -9.22 4.45 31.09
N SER A 215 -9.47 3.22 30.68
CA SER A 215 -10.55 2.38 31.24
C SER A 215 -10.17 1.64 32.53
N TRP A 216 -8.89 1.32 32.71
CA TRP A 216 -8.35 0.63 33.89
C TRP A 216 -7.84 1.56 34.98
N ALA A 217 -7.23 2.71 34.64
CA ALA A 217 -6.61 3.61 35.61
C ALA A 217 -7.55 4.03 36.75
N PRO A 218 -8.83 4.40 36.52
CA PRO A 218 -9.73 4.78 37.61
C PRO A 218 -10.05 3.64 38.60
N ARG A 219 -9.96 2.37 38.17
CA ARG A 219 -10.31 1.20 38.98
C ARG A 219 -9.12 0.65 39.75
N VAL A 220 -7.93 0.68 39.14
CA VAL A 220 -6.71 0.07 39.71
C VAL A 220 -5.91 1.06 40.56
N TRP A 221 -5.89 2.34 40.19
CA TRP A 221 -5.12 3.36 40.90
C TRP A 221 -5.46 3.45 42.41
N PRO A 222 -6.74 3.43 42.83
CA PRO A 222 -7.09 3.48 44.25
C PRO A 222 -6.67 2.22 45.02
N LEU A 223 -6.77 1.05 44.38
CA LEU A 223 -6.36 -0.23 44.98
C LEU A 223 -4.85 -0.30 45.19
N TRP A 224 -4.09 0.19 44.21
CA TRP A 224 -2.62 0.26 44.31
C TRP A 224 -2.18 1.26 45.38
N ALA A 225 -2.84 2.43 45.43
CA ALA A 225 -2.60 3.43 46.48
C ALA A 225 -2.92 2.88 47.88
N SER A 226 -4.08 2.23 48.08
CA SER A 226 -4.44 1.60 49.36
C SER A 226 -3.46 0.50 49.77
N CYS A 227 -3.03 -0.36 48.83
CA CYS A 227 -2.05 -1.41 49.11
C CYS A 227 -0.67 -0.83 49.49
N SER A 228 -0.27 0.27 48.86
CA SER A 228 0.97 0.97 49.21
C SER A 228 0.91 1.62 50.60
N SER A 229 -0.23 2.17 51.01
CA SER A 229 -0.41 2.74 52.36
C SER A 229 -0.58 1.70 53.47
N LEU A 230 -0.91 0.45 53.13
CA LEU A 230 -1.02 -0.67 54.08
C LEU A 230 0.32 -1.43 54.27
N CYS A 231 1.30 -1.17 53.41
CA CYS A 231 2.64 -1.76 53.47
C CYS A 231 3.68 -0.88 54.18
N TRP A 232 3.29 0.26 54.74
CA TRP A 232 4.12 1.15 55.55
C TRP A 232 3.50 1.42 56.91
#